data_AF-S9RVR6-F1
#
_entry.id   AF-S9RVR6-F1
#
_cell.length_a   1.000
_cell.length_b   1.000
_cell.length_c   1.000
_cell.angle_alpha   90.00
_cell.angle_beta   90.00
_cell.angle_gamma   90.00
#
_symmetry.space_group_name_H-M   'P 1'
#
loop_
_entity.id
_entity.type
_entity.pdbx_description
1 polymer ?
#
loop_
_entity_poly.entity_id
_entity_poly.type
_entity_poly.pdbx_seq_one_letter_code
_entity_poly.pdbx_strand_id
1 'polypeptide(L)'
;MGAVRYRNLKIRGVVYPTATDAAKALGVSADAVRIAARKGTLHRVGTGRVGVEPMPVRIRGLDFPNAKAAAVHFGVTVHAVHYAISAGDPDRIGRRSKPPQARARPITLYGVNFPSHAEASRQLGFQSEYVARALKRNTPEGHERIRTAMMAYVARQEQAAYHRWERAA
;
A
#
# COMPACT_ATOMS: atom_id res chain seq x y z
N MET A 1 -48.27 -20.05 21.34
CA MET A 1 -47.42 -20.56 20.25
C MET A 1 -47.13 -19.43 19.28
N GLY A 2 -45.90 -18.92 19.23
CA GLY A 2 -45.53 -17.76 18.41
C GLY A 2 -45.62 -18.05 16.91
N ALA A 3 -46.21 -17.12 16.15
CA ALA A 3 -46.38 -17.26 14.71
C ALA A 3 -45.06 -17.57 14.00
N VAL A 4 -45.06 -18.61 13.15
CA VAL A 4 -43.91 -18.98 12.33
C VAL A 4 -43.68 -17.88 11.30
N ARG A 5 -42.75 -16.96 11.57
CA ARG A 5 -42.45 -15.78 10.74
C ARG A 5 -41.88 -16.09 9.35
N TYR A 6 -41.37 -17.29 9.12
CA TYR A 6 -40.70 -17.67 7.87
C TYR A 6 -41.37 -18.90 7.25
N ARG A 7 -42.36 -18.66 6.38
CA ARG A 7 -43.10 -19.68 5.62
C ARG A 7 -42.80 -19.55 4.12
N ASN A 8 -42.88 -20.67 3.39
CA ASN A 8 -42.68 -20.73 1.93
C ASN A 8 -41.35 -20.13 1.46
N LEU A 9 -40.24 -20.58 2.06
CA LEU A 9 -38.91 -20.12 1.72
C LEU A 9 -38.46 -20.74 0.39
N LYS A 10 -38.33 -19.92 -0.64
CA LYS A 10 -37.77 -20.34 -1.93
C LYS A 10 -36.24 -20.32 -1.85
N ILE A 11 -35.62 -21.49 -1.85
CA ILE A 11 -34.17 -21.68 -1.84
C ILE A 11 -33.77 -22.45 -3.09
N ARG A 12 -32.98 -21.84 -3.98
CA ARG A 12 -32.46 -22.46 -5.21
C ARG A 12 -33.55 -23.12 -6.09
N GLY A 13 -34.72 -22.48 -6.17
CA GLY A 13 -35.85 -22.98 -6.97
C GLY A 13 -36.78 -23.96 -6.24
N VAL A 14 -36.39 -24.49 -5.08
CA VAL A 14 -37.22 -25.36 -4.24
C VAL A 14 -37.92 -24.53 -3.17
N VAL A 15 -39.22 -24.74 -2.98
CA VAL A 15 -40.01 -24.06 -1.94
C VAL A 15 -40.10 -24.97 -0.72
N TYR A 16 -39.60 -24.47 0.41
CA TYR A 16 -39.67 -25.17 1.68
C TYR A 16 -40.78 -24.57 2.56
N PRO A 17 -41.64 -25.40 3.19
CA PRO A 17 -42.73 -24.90 4.03
C PRO A 17 -42.22 -24.11 5.23
N THR A 18 -41.14 -24.58 5.86
CA THR A 18 -40.54 -23.97 7.05
C THR A 18 -39.02 -23.88 6.96
N ALA A 19 -38.42 -22.98 7.75
CA ALA A 19 -36.96 -22.89 7.90
C ALA A 19 -36.32 -24.18 8.45
N THR A 20 -37.06 -24.95 9.25
CA THR A 20 -36.62 -26.25 9.77
C THR A 20 -36.59 -27.34 8.70
N ASP A 21 -37.54 -27.34 7.77
CA ASP A 21 -37.54 -28.31 6.66
C ASP A 21 -36.42 -28.00 5.66
N ALA A 22 -36.24 -26.71 5.34
CA ALA A 22 -35.11 -26.25 4.53
C ALA A 22 -33.76 -26.62 5.17
N ALA A 23 -33.64 -26.46 6.48
CA ALA A 23 -32.44 -26.81 7.24
C ALA A 23 -32.13 -28.30 7.18
N LYS A 24 -33.14 -29.16 7.40
CA LYS A 24 -32.99 -30.62 7.28
C LYS A 24 -32.57 -31.04 5.87
N ALA A 25 -33.21 -30.49 4.84
CA ALA A 25 -32.92 -30.83 3.45
C ALA A 25 -31.52 -30.39 2.99
N LEU A 26 -31.04 -29.24 3.48
CA LEU A 26 -29.75 -28.67 3.09
C LEU A 26 -28.61 -29.02 4.05
N GLY A 27 -28.88 -29.78 5.12
CA GLY A 27 -27.88 -30.17 6.12
C GLY A 27 -27.31 -28.99 6.92
N VAL A 28 -28.10 -27.93 7.14
CA VAL A 28 -27.67 -26.72 7.86
C VAL A 28 -28.56 -26.44 9.07
N SER A 29 -28.16 -25.53 9.96
CA SER A 29 -29.01 -25.15 11.10
C SER A 29 -30.20 -24.29 10.66
N ALA A 30 -31.35 -24.46 11.32
CA ALA A 30 -32.54 -23.63 11.09
C ALA A 30 -32.25 -22.14 11.33
N ASP A 31 -31.30 -21.82 12.21
CA ASP A 31 -30.92 -20.44 12.46
C ASP A 31 -30.11 -19.83 11.32
N ALA A 32 -29.23 -20.60 10.68
CA ALA A 32 -28.54 -20.17 9.45
C ALA A 32 -29.54 -19.83 8.33
N VAL A 33 -30.61 -20.61 8.19
CA VAL A 33 -31.69 -20.34 7.24
C VAL A 33 -32.42 -19.03 7.58
N ARG A 34 -32.74 -18.79 8.86
CA ARG A 34 -33.40 -17.53 9.29
C ARG A 34 -32.50 -16.32 9.10
N ILE A 35 -31.20 -16.44 9.39
CA ILE A 35 -30.21 -15.39 9.14
C ILE A 35 -30.12 -15.08 7.64
N ALA A 36 -30.06 -16.11 6.79
CA ALA A 36 -30.06 -15.94 5.35
C ALA A 36 -31.36 -15.31 4.82
N ALA A 37 -32.52 -15.72 5.35
CA ALA A 37 -33.81 -15.11 5.02
C ALA A 37 -33.82 -13.61 5.34
N ARG A 38 -33.37 -13.23 6.54
CA ARG A 38 -33.28 -11.84 6.99
C ARG A 38 -32.28 -11.01 6.17
N LYS A 39 -31.18 -11.61 5.71
CA LYS A 39 -30.16 -10.97 4.87
C LYS A 39 -30.49 -10.99 3.37
N GLY A 40 -31.57 -11.66 2.95
CA GLY A 40 -31.91 -11.85 1.54
C GLY A 40 -30.96 -12.79 0.78
N THR A 41 -30.18 -13.62 1.48
CA THR A 41 -29.14 -14.50 0.89
C THR A 41 -29.55 -15.97 0.86
N LEU A 42 -30.85 -16.24 0.68
CA LEU A 42 -31.42 -17.60 0.70
C LEU A 42 -30.80 -18.54 -0.34
N HIS A 43 -30.33 -18.02 -1.47
CA HIS A 43 -29.64 -18.80 -2.52
C HIS A 43 -28.34 -19.46 -2.06
N ARG A 44 -27.75 -18.99 -0.94
CA ARG A 44 -26.45 -19.46 -0.42
C ARG A 44 -26.56 -20.52 0.66
N VAL A 45 -27.75 -20.74 1.20
CA VAL A 45 -27.97 -21.70 2.28
C VAL A 45 -27.46 -23.08 1.84
N GLY A 46 -26.55 -23.67 2.63
CA GLY A 46 -25.97 -24.99 2.35
C GLY A 46 -24.80 -25.02 1.35
N THR A 47 -24.33 -23.88 0.85
CA THR A 47 -23.22 -23.85 -0.14
C THR A 47 -21.81 -23.73 0.48
N GLY A 48 -21.71 -23.60 1.80
CA GLY A 48 -20.46 -23.33 2.52
C GLY A 48 -19.84 -21.95 2.24
N ARG A 49 -20.47 -21.14 1.38
CA ARG A 49 -19.98 -19.79 1.02
C ARG A 49 -20.51 -18.75 2.01
N VAL A 50 -19.59 -18.19 2.80
CA VAL A 50 -19.82 -17.06 3.72
C VAL A 50 -19.10 -15.81 3.19
N GLY A 51 -19.70 -14.62 3.38
CA GLY A 51 -19.10 -13.33 2.98
C GLY A 51 -19.92 -12.52 1.97
N VAL A 52 -19.31 -11.51 1.35
CA VAL A 52 -19.92 -10.63 0.33
C VAL A 52 -20.00 -11.35 -1.03
N GLU A 53 -20.95 -10.97 -1.90
CA GLU A 53 -20.95 -11.42 -3.30
C GLU A 53 -19.59 -11.10 -3.95
N PRO A 54 -18.99 -12.03 -4.72
CA PRO A 54 -17.79 -11.71 -5.48
C PRO A 54 -18.12 -10.58 -6.46
N MET A 55 -17.45 -9.45 -6.30
CA MET A 55 -17.60 -8.30 -7.16
C MET A 55 -16.87 -8.56 -8.49
N PRO A 56 -17.55 -8.51 -9.64
CA PRO A 56 -16.88 -8.60 -10.93
C PRO A 56 -15.97 -7.39 -11.12
N VAL A 57 -14.83 -7.59 -11.81
CA VAL A 57 -13.80 -6.56 -11.99
C VAL A 57 -13.40 -6.52 -13.45
N ARG A 58 -13.36 -5.31 -14.03
CA ARG A 58 -12.81 -5.06 -15.35
C ARG A 58 -11.40 -4.51 -15.25
N ILE A 59 -10.44 -5.18 -15.89
CA ILE A 59 -9.03 -4.78 -15.90
C ILE A 59 -8.50 -4.92 -17.32
N ARG A 60 -7.99 -3.83 -17.89
CA ARG A 60 -7.44 -3.71 -19.25
C ARG A 60 -8.40 -4.19 -20.34
N GLY A 61 -9.70 -3.92 -20.16
CA GLY A 61 -10.75 -4.33 -21.08
C GLY A 61 -11.18 -5.79 -20.96
N LEU A 62 -10.60 -6.56 -20.02
CA LEU A 62 -11.02 -7.93 -19.72
C LEU A 62 -11.93 -7.93 -18.49
N ASP A 63 -13.07 -8.59 -18.59
CA ASP A 63 -14.01 -8.78 -17.49
C ASP A 63 -13.73 -10.07 -16.73
N PHE A 64 -13.52 -9.95 -15.42
CA PHE A 64 -13.26 -11.07 -14.52
C PHE A 64 -14.42 -11.26 -13.54
N PRO A 65 -14.80 -12.50 -13.20
CA PRO A 65 -15.90 -12.76 -12.27
C PRO A 65 -15.58 -12.34 -10.83
N ASN A 66 -14.30 -12.22 -10.48
CA ASN A 66 -13.85 -11.72 -9.18
C ASN A 66 -12.38 -11.27 -9.24
N ALA A 67 -11.97 -10.52 -8.23
CA ALA A 67 -10.58 -10.04 -8.08
C ALA A 67 -9.55 -11.18 -8.00
N LYS A 68 -9.92 -12.36 -7.48
CA LYS A 68 -9.03 -13.52 -7.40
C LYS A 68 -8.72 -14.11 -8.77
N ALA A 69 -9.71 -14.18 -9.67
CA ALA A 69 -9.53 -14.64 -11.04
C ALA A 69 -8.63 -13.68 -11.82
N ALA A 70 -8.83 -12.36 -11.65
CA ALA A 70 -7.94 -11.36 -12.22
C ALA A 70 -6.50 -11.48 -11.69
N ALA A 71 -6.34 -11.66 -10.38
CA ALA A 71 -5.04 -11.83 -9.74
C ALA A 71 -4.26 -13.03 -10.31
N VAL A 72 -4.93 -14.17 -10.48
CA VAL A 72 -4.33 -15.37 -11.11
C VAL A 72 -3.95 -15.09 -12.56
N HIS A 73 -4.82 -14.44 -13.33
CA HIS A 73 -4.56 -14.14 -14.74
C HIS A 73 -3.33 -13.23 -14.94
N PHE A 74 -3.18 -12.19 -14.12
CA PHE A 74 -2.06 -11.25 -14.22
C PHE A 74 -0.83 -11.67 -13.40
N GLY A 75 -0.88 -12.78 -12.66
CA GLY A 75 0.21 -13.23 -11.79
C GLY A 75 0.50 -12.27 -10.63
N VAL A 76 -0.52 -11.58 -10.11
CA VAL A 76 -0.40 -10.60 -9.01
C VAL A 76 -1.17 -11.06 -7.78
N THR A 77 -0.99 -10.37 -6.65
CA THR A 77 -1.77 -10.64 -5.44
C THR A 77 -3.17 -10.04 -5.54
N VAL A 78 -4.14 -10.65 -4.86
CA VAL A 78 -5.52 -10.11 -4.76
C VAL A 78 -5.52 -8.71 -4.11
N HIS A 79 -4.61 -8.47 -3.17
CA HIS A 79 -4.46 -7.15 -2.57
C HIS A 79 -4.02 -6.09 -3.59
N ALA A 80 -3.12 -6.41 -4.51
CA ALA A 80 -2.72 -5.50 -5.58
C ALA A 80 -3.90 -5.15 -6.50
N VAL A 81 -4.79 -6.12 -6.76
CA VAL A 81 -6.03 -5.88 -7.51
C VAL A 81 -6.93 -4.89 -6.78
N HIS A 82 -7.22 -5.12 -5.50
CA HIS A 82 -8.04 -4.20 -4.71
C HIS A 82 -7.41 -2.81 -4.58
N TYR A 83 -6.09 -2.75 -4.39
CA TYR A 83 -5.37 -1.48 -4.31
C TYR A 83 -5.51 -0.68 -5.62
N ALA A 84 -5.34 -1.32 -6.78
CA ALA A 84 -5.50 -0.67 -8.08
C ALA A 84 -6.93 -0.14 -8.30
N ILE A 85 -7.94 -0.92 -7.90
CA ILE A 85 -9.34 -0.48 -7.93
C ILE A 85 -9.56 0.71 -7.01
N SER A 86 -9.07 0.66 -5.75
CA SER A 86 -9.21 1.76 -4.80
C SER A 86 -8.45 3.02 -5.21
N ALA A 87 -7.35 2.87 -5.95
CA ALA A 87 -6.58 3.98 -6.50
C ALA A 87 -7.21 4.58 -7.76
N GLY A 88 -8.29 3.98 -8.28
CA GLY A 88 -9.00 4.45 -9.49
C GLY A 88 -8.30 4.12 -10.81
N ASP A 89 -7.24 3.31 -10.81
CA ASP A 89 -6.50 2.87 -12.00
C ASP A 89 -6.35 1.34 -12.01
N PRO A 90 -7.44 0.57 -12.28
CA PRO A 90 -7.38 -0.89 -12.36
C PRO A 90 -6.39 -1.38 -13.43
N ASP A 91 -6.24 -0.61 -14.50
CA ASP A 91 -5.38 -0.93 -15.66
C ASP A 91 -3.89 -0.79 -15.37
N ARG A 92 -3.51 -0.28 -14.18
CA ARG A 92 -2.14 -0.28 -13.68
C ARG A 92 -1.57 -1.70 -13.55
N ILE A 93 -2.43 -2.69 -13.31
CA ILE A 93 -2.02 -4.08 -13.12
C ILE A 93 -1.37 -4.60 -14.42
N GLY A 94 -0.14 -5.11 -14.30
CA GLY A 94 0.65 -5.57 -15.45
C GLY A 94 1.35 -4.46 -16.24
N ARG A 95 1.28 -3.19 -15.82
CA ARG A 95 2.20 -2.15 -16.31
C ARG A 95 3.56 -2.32 -15.61
N ARG A 96 4.66 -2.20 -16.34
CA ARG A 96 5.99 -2.08 -15.72
C ARG A 96 6.01 -0.81 -14.87
N SER A 97 6.17 -0.95 -13.56
CA SER A 97 6.36 0.20 -12.69
C SER A 97 7.69 0.87 -13.04
N LYS A 98 7.68 2.20 -13.21
CA LYS A 98 8.94 2.93 -13.32
C LYS A 98 9.68 2.81 -11.98
N PRO A 99 10.99 2.54 -11.97
CA PRO A 99 11.74 2.56 -10.73
C PRO A 99 11.58 3.95 -10.08
N PRO A 100 11.44 4.02 -8.75
CA PRO A 100 11.35 5.29 -8.07
C PRO A 100 12.62 6.09 -8.39
N GLN A 101 12.45 7.28 -8.96
CA GLN A 101 13.58 8.19 -9.13
C GLN A 101 14.08 8.60 -7.75
N ALA A 102 15.36 8.40 -7.49
CA ALA A 102 15.99 8.85 -6.26
C ALA A 102 15.92 10.39 -6.22
N ARG A 103 15.05 10.93 -5.36
CA ARG A 103 14.97 12.37 -5.13
C ARG A 103 16.11 12.79 -4.22
N ALA A 104 16.82 13.85 -4.61
CA ALA A 104 17.75 14.52 -3.72
C ALA A 104 16.99 14.92 -2.44
N ARG A 105 17.54 14.56 -1.28
CA ARG A 105 17.01 14.95 0.03
C ARG A 105 17.94 16.03 0.59
N PRO A 106 17.52 17.31 0.57
CA PRO A 106 18.30 18.39 1.16
C PRO A 106 18.58 18.11 2.64
N ILE A 107 19.76 18.51 3.10
CA ILE A 107 20.17 18.36 4.48
C ILE A 107 20.82 19.62 5.00
N THR A 108 20.57 19.92 6.27
CA THR A 108 21.27 20.98 6.98
C THR A 108 22.28 20.36 7.92
N LEU A 109 23.57 20.68 7.74
CA LEU A 109 24.65 20.27 8.64
C LEU A 109 25.25 21.50 9.29
N TYR A 110 25.18 21.59 10.62
CA TYR A 110 25.78 22.68 11.40
C TYR A 110 25.43 24.09 10.86
N GLY A 111 24.18 24.29 10.43
CA GLY A 111 23.68 25.56 9.91
C GLY A 111 23.88 25.79 8.40
N VAL A 112 24.60 24.90 7.70
CA VAL A 112 24.81 24.98 6.25
C VAL A 112 23.86 24.02 5.52
N ASN A 113 23.15 24.52 4.51
CA ASN A 113 22.21 23.73 3.71
C ASN A 113 22.92 23.13 2.49
N PHE A 114 22.74 21.83 2.29
CA PHE A 114 23.23 21.08 1.14
C PHE A 114 22.06 20.47 0.37
N PRO A 115 22.07 20.50 -0.98
CA PRO A 115 20.99 19.92 -1.77
C PRO A 115 20.85 18.40 -1.64
N SER A 116 21.92 17.69 -1.26
CA SER A 116 21.88 16.26 -0.95
C SER A 116 23.02 15.81 -0.04
N HIS A 117 22.87 14.63 0.57
CA HIS A 117 23.94 13.97 1.32
C HIS A 117 25.19 13.69 0.48
N ALA A 118 24.99 13.34 -0.79
CA ALA A 118 26.10 13.06 -1.71
C ALA A 118 26.88 14.33 -2.04
N GLU A 119 26.18 15.44 -2.20
CA GLU A 119 26.82 16.73 -2.42
C GLU A 119 27.52 17.25 -1.18
N ALA A 120 26.90 17.13 0.00
CA ALA A 120 27.56 17.45 1.27
C ALA A 120 28.85 16.64 1.43
N SER A 121 28.80 15.33 1.15
CA SER A 121 29.99 14.48 1.20
C SER A 121 31.09 14.99 0.25
N ARG A 122 30.75 15.31 -1.01
CA ARG A 122 31.73 15.84 -1.98
C ARG A 122 32.33 17.18 -1.56
N GLN A 123 31.51 18.12 -1.10
CA GLN A 123 31.98 19.45 -0.68
C GLN A 123 32.89 19.38 0.57
N LEU A 124 32.62 18.41 1.45
CA LEU A 124 33.41 18.12 2.64
C LEU A 124 34.63 17.24 2.38
N GLY A 125 34.83 16.74 1.16
CA GLY A 125 35.99 15.92 0.79
C GLY A 125 35.84 14.43 1.14
N PHE A 126 34.62 13.94 1.38
CA PHE A 126 34.32 12.54 1.62
C PHE A 126 33.76 11.83 0.38
N GLN A 127 33.77 10.49 0.43
CA GLN A 127 33.05 9.64 -0.52
C GLN A 127 31.54 9.92 -0.47
N SER A 128 30.84 9.86 -1.60
CA SER A 128 29.44 10.29 -1.77
C SER A 128 28.44 9.72 -0.75
N GLU A 129 28.69 8.54 -0.18
CA GLU A 129 27.80 7.93 0.82
C GLU A 129 28.18 8.21 2.28
N TYR A 130 29.34 8.82 2.53
CA TYR A 130 29.96 8.87 3.85
C TYR A 130 29.08 9.59 4.87
N VAL A 131 28.60 10.79 4.55
CA VAL A 131 27.75 11.59 5.44
C VAL A 131 26.44 10.86 5.76
N ALA A 132 25.77 10.30 4.74
CA ALA A 132 24.54 9.53 4.94
C ALA A 132 24.77 8.32 5.85
N ARG A 133 25.88 7.60 5.66
CA ARG A 133 26.24 6.43 6.45
C ARG A 133 26.61 6.80 7.89
N ALA A 134 27.37 7.87 8.08
CA ALA A 134 27.77 8.36 9.40
C ALA A 134 26.57 8.82 10.22
N LEU A 135 25.66 9.60 9.63
CA LEU A 135 24.42 10.03 10.29
C LEU A 135 23.49 8.85 10.62
N LYS A 136 23.38 7.86 9.72
CA LYS A 136 22.58 6.66 9.97
C LYS A 136 23.14 5.79 11.10
N ARG A 137 24.48 5.68 11.19
CA ARG A 137 25.16 4.88 12.21
C ARG A 137 25.28 5.60 13.56
N ASN A 138 25.20 6.94 13.54
CA ASN A 138 25.24 7.79 14.74
C ASN A 138 26.47 7.55 15.64
N THR A 139 27.64 7.36 15.02
CA THR A 139 28.90 7.10 15.76
C THR A 139 29.62 8.41 16.10
N PRO A 140 30.13 8.60 17.33
CA PRO A 140 30.76 9.85 17.77
C PRO A 140 31.94 10.26 16.87
N GLU A 141 32.82 9.33 16.52
CA GLU A 141 33.95 9.57 15.60
C GLU A 141 33.51 10.09 14.23
N GLY A 142 32.37 9.60 13.72
CA GLY A 142 31.81 10.03 12.44
C GLY A 142 31.32 11.48 12.52
N HIS A 143 30.67 11.84 13.63
CA HIS A 143 30.22 13.21 13.87
C HIS A 143 31.40 14.17 14.03
N GLU A 144 32.46 13.78 14.73
CA GLU A 144 33.67 14.60 14.88
C GLU A 144 34.35 14.85 13.54
N ARG A 145 34.51 13.81 12.70
CA ARG A 145 35.07 13.97 11.35
C ARG A 145 34.25 14.91 10.48
N ILE A 146 32.92 14.78 10.52
CA ILE A 146 32.03 15.69 9.80
C ILE A 146 32.19 17.12 10.35
N ARG A 147 32.22 17.29 11.67
CA ARG A 147 32.40 18.60 12.32
C ARG A 147 33.71 19.26 11.90
N THR A 148 34.83 18.54 11.93
CA THR A 148 36.13 19.07 11.51
C THR A 148 36.13 19.47 10.04
N ALA A 149 35.57 18.62 9.16
CA ALA A 149 35.46 18.94 7.73
C ALA A 149 34.54 20.14 7.47
N MET A 150 33.46 20.28 8.25
CA MET A 150 32.55 21.43 8.17
C MET A 150 33.25 22.73 8.56
N MET A 151 34.06 22.74 9.63
CA MET A 151 34.84 23.91 10.02
C MET A 151 35.79 24.35 8.92
N ALA A 152 36.52 23.40 8.32
CA ALA A 152 37.41 23.67 7.19
C ALA A 152 36.64 24.15 5.93
N TYR A 153 35.43 23.66 5.71
CA TYR A 153 34.58 24.09 4.61
C TYR A 153 34.09 25.53 4.78
N VAL A 154 33.63 25.90 5.98
CA VAL A 154 33.18 27.28 6.27
C VAL A 154 34.32 28.27 6.12
N ALA A 155 35.50 27.96 6.70
CA ALA A 155 36.69 28.82 6.55
C ALA A 155 37.08 29.05 5.08
N ARG A 156 37.00 28.01 4.23
CA ARG A 156 37.26 28.15 2.78
C ARG A 156 36.21 29.01 2.08
N GLN A 157 34.94 28.91 2.47
CA GLN A 157 33.87 29.73 1.90
C GLN A 157 34.03 31.21 2.29
N GLU A 158 34.41 31.50 3.54
CA GLU A 158 34.66 32.87 4.01
C GLU A 158 35.85 33.50 3.28
N GLN A 159 36.96 32.77 3.12
CA GLN A 159 38.11 33.22 2.34
C GLN A 159 37.76 33.48 0.87
N ALA A 160 36.98 32.58 0.26
CA ALA A 160 36.53 32.74 -1.12
C ALA A 160 35.58 33.94 -1.28
N ALA A 161 34.72 34.19 -0.29
CA ALA A 161 33.83 35.36 -0.26
C ALA A 161 34.62 36.66 -0.14
N TYR A 162 35.63 36.71 0.73
CA TYR A 162 36.52 37.86 0.92
C TYR A 162 37.25 38.23 -0.39
N HIS A 163 37.92 37.26 -1.02
CA HIS A 163 38.61 37.49 -2.29
C HIS A 163 37.66 37.86 -3.45
N ARG A 164 36.42 37.37 -3.42
CA ARG A 164 35.41 37.78 -4.41
C ARG A 164 35.02 39.25 -4.24
N TRP A 165 34.97 39.73 -3.00
CA TRP A 165 34.65 41.13 -2.69
C TRP A 165 35.81 42.07 -3.08
N GLU A 166 37.05 41.70 -2.76
CA GLU A 166 38.25 42.47 -3.17
C GLU A 166 38.41 42.58 -4.70
N ARG A 167 38.01 41.56 -5.47
CA ARG A 167 38.09 41.61 -6.94
C ARG A 167 36.96 42.40 -7.61
N ALA A 168 35.92 42.75 -6.86
CA ALA A 168 34.75 43.46 -7.37
C ALA A 168 34.73 44.95 -7.00
N ALA A 169 35.64 45.38 -6.11
CA ALA A 169 35.90 46.78 -5.76
C ALA A 169 37.02 47.37 -6.62
#